data_AF-A0A356AYK1-F1
#
_entry.id   AF-A0A356AYK1-F1
#
_cell.length_a   1.000
_cell.length_b   1.000
_cell.length_c   1.000
_cell.angle_alpha   90.00
_cell.angle_beta   90.00
_cell.angle_gamma   90.00
#
_symmetry.space_group_name_H-M   'P 1'
#
loop_
_entity.id
_entity.type
_entity.pdbx_description
1 polymer ?
#
loop_
_entity_poly.entity_id
_entity_poly.type
_entity_poly.pdbx_seq_one_letter_code
_entity_poly.pdbx_strand_id
1 'polypeptide(L)'
;MVQERYESLRSTYSENIDDYNTYVTGNVPFVDSPLFVNINMILQMATPLLYGDLTVSAETYETGLLAYGNANPDSVDFHSLADFICTGDYVELKLPWQILNFADPSKMQIHDDYYAGNYGVEHIVIQQMYIGLGTGGAGGRIGLKPFKLVSWNNRVTYHERLKSSYRILKDYWRDND
;
A
#
# COMPACT_ATOMS: atom_id res chain seq x y z
N MET A 1 0.65 2.45 -9.92
CA MET A 1 -0.76 2.76 -10.25
C MET A 1 -1.64 1.53 -10.03
N VAL A 2 -2.93 1.74 -9.79
CA VAL A 2 -3.97 0.71 -9.62
C VAL A 2 -5.23 1.13 -10.38
N GLN A 3 -6.08 0.18 -10.81
CA GLN A 3 -7.34 0.52 -11.48
C GLN A 3 -8.23 1.31 -10.50
N GLU A 4 -8.85 2.40 -10.96
CA GLU A 4 -9.57 3.35 -10.09
C GLU A 4 -10.70 2.73 -9.25
N ARG A 5 -11.35 1.66 -9.73
CA ARG A 5 -12.40 0.95 -9.00
C ARG A 5 -11.85 0.20 -7.79
N TYR A 6 -10.59 -0.22 -7.84
CA TYR A 6 -9.94 -1.02 -6.80
C TYR A 6 -8.89 -0.20 -6.03
N GLU A 7 -8.91 1.13 -6.15
CA GLU A 7 -8.10 2.03 -5.35
C GLU A 7 -8.74 2.20 -3.96
N SER A 8 -8.00 1.83 -2.91
CA SER A 8 -8.58 1.69 -1.57
C SER A 8 -8.86 3.03 -0.87
N LEU A 9 -8.08 4.09 -1.12
CA LEU A 9 -8.37 5.40 -0.51
C LEU A 9 -9.68 5.95 -1.04
N ARG A 10 -9.98 5.74 -2.32
CA ARG A 10 -11.25 6.17 -2.91
C ARG A 10 -12.41 5.51 -2.17
N SER A 11 -12.38 4.20 -2.00
CA SER A 11 -13.46 3.48 -1.31
C SER A 11 -13.61 3.86 0.17
N THR A 12 -12.51 4.21 0.84
CA THR A 12 -12.49 4.30 2.31
C THR A 12 -12.38 5.72 2.85
N TYR A 13 -11.73 6.63 2.12
CA TYR A 13 -11.32 7.95 2.61
C TYR A 13 -11.67 9.12 1.66
N SER A 14 -12.37 8.90 0.53
CA SER A 14 -12.73 10.00 -0.39
C SER A 14 -13.43 11.18 0.30
N GLU A 15 -14.31 10.90 1.27
CA GLU A 15 -14.99 11.97 2.02
C GLU A 15 -14.02 12.75 2.90
N ASN A 16 -13.00 12.10 3.46
CA ASN A 16 -12.00 12.75 4.31
C ASN A 16 -10.96 13.55 3.52
N ILE A 17 -10.67 13.14 2.28
CA ILE A 17 -9.64 13.75 1.44
C ILE A 17 -10.24 14.87 0.59
N ASP A 18 -11.38 14.62 -0.05
CA ASP A 18 -11.93 15.47 -1.11
C ASP A 18 -13.39 15.90 -0.87
N ASP A 19 -13.97 15.61 0.29
CA ASP A 19 -15.42 15.78 0.56
C ASP A 19 -16.29 15.11 -0.53
N TYR A 20 -15.80 13.97 -1.03
CA TYR A 20 -16.37 13.26 -2.17
C TYR A 20 -16.99 11.93 -1.74
N ASN A 21 -18.32 11.80 -1.86
CA ASN A 21 -18.98 10.52 -1.63
C ASN A 21 -18.89 9.63 -2.89
N THR A 22 -18.00 8.64 -2.84
CA THR A 22 -17.78 7.73 -3.98
C THR A 22 -18.90 6.69 -4.20
N TYR A 23 -19.83 6.50 -3.26
CA TYR A 23 -20.86 5.45 -3.32
C TYR A 23 -22.18 5.94 -3.94
N VAL A 24 -22.30 7.24 -4.23
CA VAL A 24 -23.42 7.78 -5.02
C VAL A 24 -23.38 7.17 -6.43
N THR A 25 -24.51 6.74 -6.98
CA THR A 25 -24.58 6.00 -8.27
C THR A 25 -23.81 6.67 -9.42
N GLY A 26 -23.77 8.01 -9.48
CA GLY A 26 -23.03 8.74 -10.52
C GLY A 26 -21.51 8.79 -10.34
N ASN A 27 -21.01 8.42 -9.15
CA ASN A 27 -19.62 8.56 -8.73
C ASN A 27 -18.84 7.23 -8.69
N VAL A 28 -19.56 6.11 -8.84
CA VAL A 28 -19.01 4.75 -8.81
C VAL A 28 -18.23 4.47 -10.11
N PRO A 29 -16.93 4.12 -10.04
CA PRO A 29 -16.16 3.76 -11.23
C PRO A 29 -16.69 2.50 -11.93
N PHE A 30 -16.64 2.45 -13.26
CA PHE A 30 -17.03 1.26 -14.01
C PHE A 30 -16.11 0.06 -13.72
N VAL A 31 -16.68 -1.15 -13.77
CA VAL A 31 -15.95 -2.42 -13.54
C VAL A 31 -14.78 -2.57 -14.52
N ASP A 32 -14.98 -2.19 -15.77
CA ASP A 32 -14.03 -2.24 -16.86
C ASP A 32 -13.36 -0.88 -17.13
N SER A 33 -13.31 0.00 -16.12
CA SER A 33 -12.69 1.31 -16.28
C SER A 33 -11.24 1.16 -16.78
N PRO A 34 -10.85 1.90 -17.83
CA PRO A 34 -9.48 1.89 -18.34
C PRO A 34 -8.54 2.75 -17.48
N LEU A 35 -9.06 3.47 -16.48
CA LEU A 35 -8.29 4.43 -15.70
C LEU A 35 -7.48 3.74 -14.63
N PHE A 36 -6.18 3.98 -14.68
CA PHE A 36 -5.24 3.64 -13.62
C PHE A 36 -4.81 4.93 -12.93
N VAL A 37 -4.91 4.94 -11.61
CA VAL A 37 -4.60 6.10 -10.77
C VAL A 37 -3.41 5.81 -9.87
N ASN A 38 -2.78 6.87 -9.36
CA ASN A 38 -1.67 6.77 -8.42
C ASN A 38 -2.15 6.13 -7.11
N ILE A 39 -1.23 5.46 -6.42
CA ILE A 39 -1.52 4.86 -5.12
C ILE A 39 -1.08 5.84 -4.07
N ASN A 40 -2.04 6.43 -3.38
CA ASN A 40 -1.76 7.35 -2.29
C ASN A 40 -1.99 6.65 -0.95
N MET A 41 -1.29 7.09 0.08
CA MET A 41 -1.53 6.71 1.46
C MET A 41 -1.90 7.95 2.27
N ILE A 42 -2.75 7.79 3.28
CA ILE A 42 -3.03 8.85 4.26
C ILE A 42 -1.72 9.13 5.03
N LEU A 43 -1.27 10.37 4.96
CA LEU A 43 -0.17 10.89 5.76
C LEU A 43 -0.68 11.32 7.14
N GLN A 44 -1.76 12.10 7.14
CA GLN A 44 -2.36 12.67 8.32
C GLN A 44 -3.87 12.78 8.13
N MET A 45 -4.63 12.29 9.10
CA MET A 45 -6.07 12.51 9.11
C MET A 45 -6.36 13.97 9.42
N ALA A 46 -7.31 14.57 8.70
CA ALA A 46 -7.96 15.77 9.20
C ALA A 46 -8.66 15.44 10.52
N THR A 47 -8.27 16.13 11.57
CA THR A 47 -8.92 16.03 12.88
C THR A 47 -9.52 17.38 13.22
N PRO A 48 -10.79 17.63 12.81
CA PRO A 48 -11.46 18.89 13.10
C PRO A 48 -11.47 19.26 14.58
N LEU A 49 -11.49 18.26 15.47
CA LEU A 49 -11.40 18.45 16.92
C LEU A 49 -10.04 18.96 17.41
N LEU A 50 -8.95 18.63 16.71
CA LEU A 50 -7.60 19.15 17.03
C LEU A 50 -7.37 20.55 16.46
N TYR A 51 -8.00 20.87 15.32
CA TYR A 51 -7.78 22.14 14.61
C TYR A 51 -8.88 23.19 14.83
N GLY A 52 -10.02 22.82 15.43
CA GLY A 52 -11.19 23.69 15.58
C GLY A 52 -11.82 24.09 14.24
N ASP A 53 -11.42 23.41 13.16
CA ASP A 53 -11.75 23.74 11.78
C ASP A 53 -12.30 22.49 11.09
N LEU A 54 -13.57 22.58 10.68
CA LEU A 54 -14.29 21.52 9.98
C LEU A 54 -13.94 21.44 8.49
N THR A 55 -13.10 22.35 7.98
CA THR A 55 -12.72 22.43 6.56
C THR A 55 -11.38 21.78 6.25
N VAL A 56 -10.66 21.28 7.26
CA VAL A 56 -9.37 20.60 7.06
C VAL A 56 -9.61 19.25 6.38
N SER A 57 -8.90 18.98 5.29
CA SER A 57 -8.89 17.69 4.60
C SER A 57 -7.70 16.82 5.03
N ALA A 58 -7.83 15.51 4.84
CA ALA A 58 -6.74 14.59 5.13
C ALA A 58 -5.59 14.79 4.13
N GLU A 59 -4.36 14.76 4.64
CA GLU A 59 -3.17 14.83 3.80
C GLU A 59 -2.82 13.43 3.29
N THR A 60 -2.43 13.36 2.02
CA THR A 60 -2.00 12.11 1.39
C THR A 60 -0.60 12.25 0.79
N TYR A 61 0.04 11.11 0.56
CA TYR A 61 1.31 11.05 -0.14
C TYR A 61 1.32 9.91 -1.15
N GLU A 62 1.95 10.14 -2.30
CA GLU A 62 2.06 9.15 -3.36
C GLU A 62 3.10 8.08 -3.04
N THR A 63 2.80 6.84 -3.44
CA THR A 63 3.64 5.65 -3.24
C THR A 63 3.90 4.93 -4.55
N GLY A 64 4.99 4.17 -4.62
CA GLY A 64 5.37 3.44 -5.83
C GLY A 64 5.89 4.36 -6.93
N LEU A 65 6.64 5.39 -6.54
CA LEU A 65 7.33 6.32 -7.44
C LEU A 65 8.53 5.69 -8.14
N LEU A 66 8.89 4.47 -7.76
CA LEU A 66 10.10 3.78 -8.19
C LEU A 66 11.33 4.62 -7.81
N ALA A 67 11.40 5.04 -6.54
CA ALA A 67 12.57 5.70 -6.01
C ALA A 67 13.75 4.72 -5.86
N TYR A 68 14.91 5.05 -6.40
CA TYR A 68 16.11 4.21 -6.28
C TYR A 68 16.76 4.39 -4.90
N GLY A 69 17.27 3.30 -4.32
CA GLY A 69 18.11 3.31 -3.13
C GLY A 69 17.86 2.11 -2.23
N ASN A 70 18.41 2.12 -1.02
CA ASN A 70 18.17 1.07 -0.04
C ASN A 70 17.89 1.62 1.37
N ALA A 71 17.39 0.74 2.24
CA ALA A 71 17.07 1.09 3.63
C ALA A 71 18.28 0.94 4.59
N ASN A 72 19.50 0.75 4.08
CA ASN A 72 20.71 0.64 4.91
C ASN A 72 21.28 2.03 5.21
N PRO A 73 21.21 2.53 6.47
CA PRO A 73 21.66 3.88 6.81
C PRO A 73 23.17 4.10 6.62
N ASP A 74 23.96 3.03 6.54
CA ASP A 74 25.41 3.10 6.32
C ASP A 74 25.78 3.12 4.83
N SER A 75 24.80 3.02 3.92
CA SER A 75 24.99 3.00 2.48
C SER A 75 25.04 4.41 1.88
N VAL A 76 25.88 4.63 0.86
CA VAL A 76 25.85 5.86 0.06
C VAL A 76 24.53 6.03 -0.70
N ASP A 77 23.91 4.91 -1.09
CA ASP A 77 22.59 4.87 -1.73
C ASP A 77 21.42 4.80 -0.73
N PHE A 78 21.64 5.23 0.54
CA PHE A 78 20.58 5.21 1.55
C PHE A 78 19.43 6.13 1.13
N HIS A 79 18.23 5.55 1.04
CA HIS A 79 17.00 6.29 0.88
C HIS A 79 15.87 5.56 1.61
N SER A 80 15.36 6.17 2.68
CA SER A 80 14.30 5.58 3.53
C SER A 80 12.99 5.29 2.79
N LEU A 81 12.75 5.99 1.67
CA LEU A 81 11.57 5.82 0.81
C LEU A 81 11.91 5.10 -0.50
N ALA A 82 13.07 4.43 -0.59
CA ALA A 82 13.40 3.64 -1.76
C ALA A 82 12.35 2.55 -2.04
N ASP A 83 12.01 2.43 -3.32
CA ASP A 83 11.12 1.42 -3.88
C ASP A 83 11.91 0.31 -4.56
N PHE A 84 13.12 0.57 -5.06
CA PHE A 84 13.94 -0.45 -5.69
C PHE A 84 15.44 -0.21 -5.59
N ILE A 85 16.20 -1.30 -5.68
CA ILE A 85 17.65 -1.29 -5.89
C ILE A 85 18.06 -2.40 -6.84
N CYS A 86 19.09 -2.13 -7.64
CA CYS A 86 19.72 -3.12 -8.50
C CYS A 86 21.07 -3.50 -7.88
N THR A 87 21.34 -4.80 -7.73
CA THR A 87 22.63 -5.32 -7.26
C THR A 87 23.01 -6.55 -8.08
N GLY A 88 24.07 -6.42 -8.90
CA GLY A 88 24.44 -7.47 -9.85
C GLY A 88 23.30 -7.80 -10.80
N ASP A 89 22.91 -9.07 -10.82
CA ASP A 89 21.83 -9.59 -11.69
C ASP A 89 20.44 -9.58 -11.02
N TYR A 90 20.31 -8.94 -9.84
CA TYR A 90 19.08 -8.91 -9.07
C TYR A 90 18.52 -7.50 -8.96
N VAL A 91 17.19 -7.41 -8.98
CA VAL A 91 16.44 -6.21 -8.63
C VAL A 91 15.59 -6.55 -7.41
N GLU A 92 15.79 -5.81 -6.32
CA GLU A 92 14.89 -5.85 -5.18
C GLU A 92 13.80 -4.78 -5.38
N LEU A 93 12.54 -5.17 -5.17
CA LEU A 93 11.38 -4.31 -5.33
C LEU A 93 10.58 -4.26 -4.03
N LYS A 94 10.20 -3.04 -3.64
CA LYS A 94 9.24 -2.76 -2.58
C LYS A 94 7.97 -2.25 -3.24
N LEU A 95 6.95 -3.09 -3.25
CA LEU A 95 5.66 -2.74 -3.85
C LEU A 95 4.74 -2.11 -2.80
N PRO A 96 4.00 -1.03 -3.14
CA PRO A 96 2.93 -0.54 -2.30
C PRO A 96 1.89 -1.63 -2.05
N TRP A 97 1.59 -1.86 -0.77
CA TRP A 97 0.69 -2.93 -0.33
C TRP A 97 -0.68 -2.87 -1.02
N GLN A 98 -1.17 -1.65 -1.24
CA GLN A 98 -2.48 -1.36 -1.84
C GLN A 98 -2.60 -1.82 -3.30
N ILE A 99 -1.49 -2.08 -4.01
CA ILE A 99 -1.56 -2.66 -5.36
C ILE A 99 -2.16 -4.08 -5.32
N LEU A 100 -1.87 -4.80 -4.23
CA LEU A 100 -2.27 -6.20 -4.09
C LEU A 100 -3.63 -6.35 -3.39
N ASN A 101 -4.13 -5.30 -2.74
CA ASN A 101 -5.41 -5.27 -2.03
C ASN A 101 -5.59 -6.40 -1.00
N PHE A 102 -4.51 -6.91 -0.39
CA PHE A 102 -4.62 -7.89 0.71
C PHE A 102 -5.12 -7.23 1.99
N ALA A 103 -6.16 -7.80 2.60
CA ALA A 103 -6.55 -7.53 3.98
C ALA A 103 -5.77 -8.41 4.96
N ASP A 104 -5.77 -9.72 4.72
CA ASP A 104 -5.05 -10.70 5.52
C ASP A 104 -4.28 -11.64 4.58
N PRO A 105 -3.01 -11.33 4.27
CA PRO A 105 -2.20 -12.14 3.36
C PRO A 105 -1.90 -13.52 3.98
N SER A 106 -1.93 -13.65 5.31
CA SER A 106 -1.67 -14.93 5.97
C SER A 106 -2.74 -15.98 5.68
N LYS A 107 -3.96 -15.51 5.40
CA LYS A 107 -5.13 -16.33 5.04
C LYS A 107 -5.50 -16.20 3.56
N MET A 108 -4.71 -15.48 2.78
CA MET A 108 -4.97 -15.16 1.36
C MET A 108 -6.30 -14.42 1.15
N GLN A 109 -6.62 -13.49 2.05
CA GLN A 109 -7.79 -12.64 1.96
C GLN A 109 -7.45 -11.30 1.32
N ILE A 110 -8.11 -10.97 0.23
CA ILE A 110 -8.07 -9.66 -0.41
C ILE A 110 -9.39 -8.93 -0.22
N HIS A 111 -9.38 -7.63 -0.45
CA HIS A 111 -10.60 -6.82 -0.53
C HIS A 111 -11.41 -7.31 -1.73
N ASP A 112 -12.71 -7.50 -1.50
CA ASP A 112 -13.65 -7.66 -2.61
C ASP A 112 -13.89 -6.32 -3.31
N ASP A 113 -14.65 -6.35 -4.39
CA ASP A 113 -15.11 -5.15 -5.07
C ASP A 113 -15.88 -4.22 -4.12
N TYR A 114 -15.31 -3.04 -3.88
CA TYR A 114 -15.85 -2.07 -2.94
C TYR A 114 -17.27 -1.60 -3.30
N TYR A 115 -17.70 -1.71 -4.55
CA TYR A 115 -18.97 -1.15 -5.03
C TYR A 115 -20.00 -2.21 -5.45
N ALA A 116 -19.70 -3.50 -5.28
CA ALA A 116 -20.57 -4.61 -5.69
C ALA A 116 -21.59 -5.03 -4.60
N GLY A 117 -22.37 -4.07 -4.09
CA GLY A 117 -23.30 -4.30 -2.98
C GLY A 117 -22.65 -4.20 -1.60
N ASN A 118 -21.34 -3.96 -1.56
CA ASN A 118 -20.57 -3.69 -0.37
C ASN A 118 -20.62 -2.19 -0.08
N TYR A 119 -20.86 -1.80 1.18
CA TYR A 119 -20.64 -0.42 1.63
C TYR A 119 -19.35 -0.42 2.46
N GLY A 120 -18.21 -0.38 1.77
CA GLY A 120 -16.88 -0.50 2.37
C GLY A 120 -16.13 -1.76 1.96
N VAL A 121 -15.38 -2.35 2.90
CA VAL A 121 -14.44 -3.45 2.63
C VAL A 121 -15.03 -4.79 3.08
N GLU A 122 -15.36 -5.64 2.10
CA GLU A 122 -15.54 -7.08 2.33
C GLU A 122 -14.29 -7.87 1.90
N HIS A 123 -14.24 -9.16 2.25
CA HIS A 123 -13.07 -10.00 1.99
C HIS A 123 -13.42 -11.24 1.16
N ILE A 124 -12.60 -11.51 0.15
CA ILE A 124 -12.62 -12.77 -0.60
C ILE A 124 -11.30 -13.50 -0.43
N VAL A 125 -11.36 -14.84 -0.46
CA VAL A 125 -10.18 -15.70 -0.36
C VAL A 125 -9.71 -16.07 -1.77
N ILE A 126 -8.45 -15.81 -2.08
CA ILE A 126 -7.83 -16.17 -3.36
C ILE A 126 -6.82 -17.32 -3.21
N GLN A 127 -6.69 -18.14 -4.26
CA GLN A 127 -5.74 -19.26 -4.29
C GLN A 127 -4.50 -18.98 -5.15
N GLN A 128 -4.58 -17.98 -6.02
CA GLN A 128 -3.53 -17.63 -6.96
C GLN A 128 -3.64 -16.16 -7.36
N MET A 129 -2.50 -15.59 -7.74
CA MET A 129 -2.42 -14.28 -8.40
C MET A 129 -1.99 -14.48 -9.85
N TYR A 130 -2.25 -13.50 -10.70
CA TYR A 130 -1.79 -13.51 -12.08
C TYR A 130 -0.74 -12.42 -12.27
N ILE A 131 0.48 -12.82 -12.62
CA ILE A 131 1.63 -11.91 -12.75
C ILE A 131 2.15 -12.00 -14.18
N GLY A 132 2.43 -10.85 -14.79
CA GLY A 132 3.07 -10.75 -16.09
C GLY A 132 4.23 -9.77 -16.02
N LEU A 133 5.30 -10.09 -16.72
CA LEU A 133 6.47 -9.25 -16.86
C LEU A 133 6.71 -9.01 -18.35
N GLY A 134 6.92 -7.76 -18.72
CA GLY A 134 7.20 -7.35 -20.09
C GLY A 134 8.32 -6.32 -20.12
N THR A 135 9.07 -6.28 -21.22
CA THR A 135 10.08 -5.27 -21.46
C THR A 135 9.46 -4.06 -22.17
N GLY A 136 9.88 -2.87 -21.76
CA GLY A 136 9.46 -1.62 -22.43
C GLY A 136 9.80 -1.66 -23.91
N GLY A 137 8.83 -1.35 -24.77
CA GLY A 137 9.02 -1.26 -26.22
C GLY A 137 8.90 -2.57 -27.01
N ALA A 138 8.69 -3.72 -26.36
CA ALA A 138 8.55 -5.01 -27.08
C ALA A 138 7.27 -5.12 -27.93
N GLY A 139 6.29 -4.24 -27.73
CA GLY A 139 4.97 -4.33 -28.35
C GLY A 139 4.20 -5.58 -27.93
N GLY A 140 2.88 -5.59 -28.16
CA GLY A 140 2.03 -6.74 -27.87
C GLY A 140 1.51 -6.83 -26.43
N ARG A 141 0.70 -7.86 -26.16
CA ARG A 141 0.02 -8.08 -24.88
C ARG A 141 0.95 -8.84 -23.92
N ILE A 142 1.08 -8.34 -22.69
CA ILE A 142 1.79 -9.05 -21.63
C ILE A 142 0.90 -10.21 -21.16
N GLY A 143 1.35 -11.44 -21.39
CA GLY A 143 0.67 -12.62 -20.88
C GLY A 143 0.85 -12.74 -19.36
N LEU A 144 -0.25 -12.84 -18.63
CA LEU A 144 -0.21 -13.13 -17.21
C LEU A 144 -0.08 -14.64 -16.98
N LYS A 145 0.70 -15.04 -15.98
CA LYS A 145 0.82 -16.43 -15.54
C LYS A 145 0.30 -16.57 -14.11
N PRO A 146 -0.43 -17.67 -13.82
CA PRO A 146 -0.91 -17.93 -12.48
C PRO A 146 0.28 -18.24 -11.56
N PHE A 147 0.29 -17.61 -10.40
CA PHE A 147 1.20 -17.85 -9.29
C PHE A 147 0.38 -18.34 -8.11
N LYS A 148 0.60 -19.60 -7.71
CA LYS A 148 -0.14 -20.21 -6.60
C LYS A 148 0.27 -19.58 -5.27
N LEU A 149 -0.71 -19.19 -4.49
CA LEU A 149 -0.52 -18.67 -3.14
C LEU A 149 -0.54 -19.81 -2.11
N VAL A 150 0.28 -19.68 -1.07
CA VAL A 150 0.36 -20.65 0.03
C VAL A 150 0.11 -19.93 1.35
N SER A 151 -1.05 -20.18 1.94
CA SER A 151 -1.40 -19.66 3.27
C SER A 151 -0.40 -20.10 4.32
N TRP A 152 -0.04 -19.18 5.22
CA TRP A 152 0.81 -19.46 6.38
C TRP A 152 0.04 -19.38 7.71
N ASN A 153 -1.27 -19.09 7.71
CA ASN A 153 -2.14 -19.09 8.90
C ASN A 153 -1.52 -18.39 10.11
N ASN A 154 -0.92 -17.22 9.91
CA ASN A 154 -0.20 -16.43 10.93
C ASN A 154 0.98 -17.12 11.62
N ARG A 155 1.52 -18.21 11.04
CA ARG A 155 2.75 -18.85 11.50
C ARG A 155 3.94 -18.28 10.74
N VAL A 156 4.69 -17.40 11.38
CA VAL A 156 5.89 -16.79 10.82
C VAL A 156 7.09 -17.05 11.72
N THR A 157 8.28 -17.15 11.12
CA THR A 157 9.53 -17.07 11.86
C THR A 157 9.86 -15.60 12.08
N TYR A 158 10.23 -15.23 13.30
CA TYR A 158 10.63 -13.86 13.64
C TYR A 158 11.88 -13.88 14.51
N HIS A 159 12.60 -12.77 14.51
CA HIS A 159 13.67 -12.48 15.45
C HIS A 159 13.55 -11.02 15.88
N GLU A 160 13.85 -10.74 17.14
CA GLU A 160 13.78 -9.38 17.65
C GLU A 160 15.11 -8.66 17.43
N ARG A 161 15.03 -7.36 17.13
CA ARG A 161 16.18 -6.46 17.08
C ARG A 161 15.87 -5.20 17.87
N LEU A 162 16.71 -4.88 18.84
CA LEU A 162 16.61 -3.61 19.57
C LEU A 162 17.00 -2.45 18.64
N LYS A 163 16.13 -1.44 18.55
CA LYS A 163 16.47 -0.17 17.89
C LYS A 163 17.49 0.61 18.74
N SER A 164 18.32 1.43 18.13
CA SER A 164 19.28 2.28 18.85
C SER A 164 18.61 3.17 19.91
N SER A 165 17.39 3.66 19.63
CA SER A 165 16.58 4.45 20.57
C SER A 165 16.24 3.75 21.87
N TYR A 166 16.17 2.40 21.88
CA TYR A 166 15.95 1.64 23.11
C TYR A 166 17.05 1.92 24.14
N ARG A 167 18.31 1.99 23.70
CA ARG A 167 19.45 2.27 24.59
C ARG A 167 19.39 3.70 25.13
N ILE A 168 19.08 4.66 24.26
CA ILE A 168 18.91 6.07 24.64
C ILE A 168 17.84 6.24 25.73
N LEU A 169 16.66 5.66 25.53
CA LEU A 169 15.56 5.74 26.51
C LEU A 169 15.89 5.01 27.81
N LYS A 170 16.53 3.83 27.71
CA LYS A 170 16.94 3.05 28.88
C LYS A 170 17.93 3.81 29.76
N ASP A 171 18.93 4.44 29.16
CA ASP A 171 19.93 5.21 29.90
C ASP A 171 19.29 6.48 30.49
N TYR A 172 18.48 7.22 29.71
CA TYR A 172 17.75 8.40 30.20
C TYR A 172 16.86 8.10 31.41
N TRP A 173 16.13 6.98 31.40
CA TRP A 173 15.28 6.60 32.53
C TRP A 173 16.06 6.09 33.74
N ARG A 174 17.19 5.41 33.52
CA ARG A 174 18.06 4.95 34.63
C ARG A 174 18.73 6.12 35.35
N ASP A 175 19.04 7.19 34.62
CA ASP A 175 19.76 8.35 35.16
C ASP A 175 18.82 9.39 35.82
N ASN A 176 17.49 9.18 35.76
CA ASN A 176 16.47 10.02 36.41
C ASN A 176 15.84 9.38 37.68
N ASP A 177 16.40 8.26 38.17
CA ASP A 177 16.17 7.68 39.50
C ASP A 177 17.34 8.04 40.44
#